data_AF-A0A8J3KW26-F1
#
_entry.id   AF-A0A8J3KW26-F1
#
_cell.length_a   1.000
_cell.length_b   1.000
_cell.length_c   1.000
_cell.angle_alpha   90.00
_cell.angle_beta   90.00
_cell.angle_gamma   90.00
#
_symmetry.space_group_name_H-M   'P 1'
#
loop_
_entity.id
_entity.type
_entity.pdbx_description
1 polymer ?
#
loop_
_entity_poly.entity_id
_entity_poly.type
_entity_poly.pdbx_seq_one_letter_code
_entity_poly.pdbx_strand_id
1 'polypeptide(L)' 'MALAAVAIGSAVALEPVWALADVAMALMALVNLTAILLLGRWAFGTLADFESAARAGREPAFTATGNPHLPRPLPTDVWP' A
#
# COMPACT_ATOMS: atom_id res chain seq x y z
N MET A 1 34.66 -21.69 3.71
CA MET A 1 33.62 -20.97 4.48
C MET A 1 32.24 -21.14 3.84
N ALA A 2 32.01 -20.74 2.59
CA ALA A 2 30.69 -20.86 1.95
C ALA A 2 30.14 -22.31 1.88
N LEU A 3 30.94 -23.30 1.47
CA LEU A 3 30.52 -24.70 1.44
C LEU A 3 30.15 -25.26 2.83
N ALA A 4 30.86 -24.83 3.88
CA ALA A 4 30.56 -25.23 5.25
C ALA A 4 29.27 -24.57 5.76
N ALA A 5 29.04 -23.30 5.45
CA ALA A 5 27.80 -22.59 5.80
C ALA A 5 26.58 -23.21 5.10
N VAL A 6 26.72 -23.60 3.82
CA VAL A 6 25.67 -24.29 3.06
C VAL A 6 25.42 -25.70 3.61
N ALA A 7 26.47 -26.47 3.93
CA ALA A 7 26.32 -27.80 4.51
C ALA A 7 25.62 -27.75 5.89
N ILE A 8 26.00 -26.80 6.75
CA ILE A 8 25.35 -26.58 8.04
C ILE A 8 23.89 -26.13 7.84
N GLY A 9 23.64 -25.19 6.92
CA GLY A 9 22.28 -24.75 6.58
C GLY A 9 21.39 -25.86 6.05
N SER A 10 21.93 -26.80 5.27
CA SER A 10 21.20 -27.98 4.77
C SER A 10 20.92 -29.05 5.83
N ALA A 11 21.70 -29.06 6.92
CA ALA A 11 21.55 -30.00 8.02
C ALA A 11 20.68 -29.46 9.17
N VAL A 12 20.46 -28.14 9.24
CA VAL A 12 19.52 -27.51 10.17
C VAL A 12 18.09 -27.72 9.68
N ALA A 13 17.17 -28.04 10.60
CA ALA A 13 15.76 -28.23 10.26
C ALA A 13 15.18 -26.95 9.61
N LEU A 14 14.49 -27.10 8.47
CA LEU A 14 13.91 -25.97 7.74
C LEU A 14 12.71 -25.34 8.46
N GLU A 15 12.03 -26.10 9.32
CA GLU A 15 10.81 -25.69 10.03
C GLU A 15 10.91 -24.34 10.80
N PRO A 16 11.96 -24.07 11.60
CA PRO A 16 12.14 -22.76 12.23
C PRO A 16 12.39 -21.61 11.24
N VAL A 17 12.99 -21.86 10.07
CA VAL A 17 13.21 -20.82 9.04
C VAL A 17 11.89 -20.42 8.40
N TRP A 18 11.03 -21.40 8.10
CA TRP A 18 9.69 -21.14 7.56
C TRP A 18 8.83 -20.38 8.56
N ALA A 19 8.87 -20.75 9.85
CA ALA A 19 8.16 -20.03 10.89
C ALA A 19 8.60 -18.55 11.00
N LEU A 20 9.90 -18.27 10.85
CA LEU A 20 10.40 -16.90 10.81
C LEU A 20 9.92 -16.15 9.55
N ALA A 21 9.91 -16.81 8.40
CA ALA A 21 9.42 -16.25 7.15
C ALA A 21 7.92 -15.91 7.23
N ASP A 22 7.12 -16.77 7.86
CA ASP A 22 5.69 -16.54 8.07
C ASP A 22 5.43 -15.32 8.97
N VAL A 23 6.21 -15.16 10.04
CA VAL A 23 6.13 -13.97 10.90
C VAL A 23 6.52 -12.71 10.13
N ALA A 24 7.60 -12.75 9.34
CA ALA A 24 8.01 -11.61 8.53
C ALA A 24 6.95 -11.23 7.48
N MET A 25 6.33 -12.22 6.85
CA MET A 25 5.23 -12.02 5.90
C MET A 25 4.00 -11.43 6.58
N ALA A 26 3.64 -11.93 7.77
CA ALA A 26 2.54 -11.41 8.56
C ALA A 26 2.76 -9.94 8.97
N LEU A 27 3.98 -9.58 9.38
CA LEU A 27 4.34 -8.20 9.71
C LEU A 27 4.25 -7.27 8.49
N MET A 28 4.76 -7.71 7.35
CA MET A 28 4.68 -6.95 6.10
C MET A 28 3.22 -6.74 5.67
N ALA A 29 2.41 -7.80 5.72
CA ALA A 29 0.99 -7.74 5.40
C ALA A 29 0.24 -6.79 6.34
N LEU A 30 0.56 -6.81 7.65
CA LEU A 30 -0.07 -5.93 8.63
C LEU A 30 0.22 -4.45 8.35
N VAL A 31 1.47 -4.11 8.03
CA VAL A 31 1.85 -2.74 7.65
C VAL A 31 1.10 -2.31 6.39
N ASN A 32 1.07 -3.14 5.35
CA ASN A 32 0.38 -2.82 4.10
C ASN A 32 -1.13 -2.67 4.31
N LEU A 33 -1.76 -3.57 5.06
CA LEU A 33 -3.18 -3.51 5.37
C LEU A 33 -3.53 -2.25 6.17
N THR A 34 -2.69 -1.89 7.15
CA THR A 34 -2.86 -0.64 7.91
C THR A 34 -2.77 0.57 6.99
N ALA A 35 -1.79 0.60 6.08
CA ALA A 35 -1.67 1.67 5.08
C ALA A 35 -2.93 1.76 4.19
N ILE A 36 -3.44 0.62 3.70
CA ILE A 36 -4.67 0.58 2.89
C ILE A 36 -5.87 1.10 3.68
N LEU A 37 -6.03 0.75 4.96
CA LEU A 37 -7.14 1.25 5.78
C LEU A 37 -7.06 2.76 5.99
N LEU A 38 -5.85 3.30 6.21
CA LEU A 38 -5.63 4.75 6.37
C LEU A 38 -5.83 5.52 5.05
N LEU A 39 -5.33 4.97 3.94
CA LEU A 39 -5.47 5.58 2.60
C LEU A 39 -6.85 5.34 1.99
N GLY A 40 -7.60 4.33 2.43
CA GLY A 40 -8.86 3.93 1.82
C GLY A 40 -9.85 5.09 1.73
N ARG A 41 -9.96 5.91 2.78
CA ARG A 41 -10.82 7.10 2.77
C ARG A 41 -10.41 8.15 1.74
N TRP A 42 -9.11 8.27 1.45
CA TRP A 42 -8.61 9.13 0.39
C TRP A 42 -8.87 8.52 -0.99
N ALA A 43 -8.60 7.22 -1.15
CA ALA A 43 -8.81 6.49 -2.41
C ALA A 43 -10.28 6.55 -2.86
N PHE A 44 -11.23 6.34 -1.94
CA PHE A 44 -12.66 6.47 -2.26
C PHE A 44 -13.06 7.91 -2.58
N GLY A 45 -12.46 8.91 -1.93
CA GLY A 45 -12.69 10.33 -2.23
C GLY A 45 -12.22 10.69 -3.64
N THR A 46 -11.01 10.29 -4.01
CA THR A 46 -10.47 10.44 -5.37
C THR A 46 -11.30 9.69 -6.41
N LEU A 47 -11.79 8.49 -6.07
CA LEU A 47 -12.67 7.72 -6.97
C LEU A 47 -14.01 8.44 -7.20
N ALA A 48 -14.62 8.98 -6.15
CA ALA A 48 -15.87 9.74 -6.27
C ALA A 48 -15.68 11.01 -7.13
N ASP A 49 -14.56 11.71 -6.97
CA ASP A 49 -14.18 12.83 -7.81
C ASP A 49 -14.08 12.45 -9.29
N PHE A 50 -13.35 11.37 -9.59
CA PHE A 50 -13.21 10.82 -10.94
C PHE A 50 -14.56 10.43 -11.54
N GLU A 51 -15.40 9.70 -10.79
CA GLU A 51 -16.74 9.31 -11.24
C GLU A 51 -17.64 10.52 -11.50
N SER A 52 -17.55 11.57 -10.67
CA SER A 52 -18.32 12.80 -10.86
C SER A 52 -17.93 13.53 -12.15
N ALA A 53 -16.63 13.59 -12.46
CA ALA A 53 -16.12 14.20 -13.69
C ALA A 53 -16.53 13.38 -14.92
N ALA A 54 -16.36 12.06 -14.85
CA ALA A 54 -16.74 11.14 -15.92
C ALA A 54 -18.24 11.20 -16.22
N ARG A 55 -19.10 11.22 -15.19
CA ARG A 55 -20.56 11.33 -15.34
C ARG A 55 -20.99 12.69 -15.91
N ALA A 56 -20.23 13.75 -15.63
CA ALA A 56 -20.45 15.07 -16.20
C ALA A 56 -19.94 15.22 -17.66
N GLY A 57 -19.38 14.16 -18.25
CA GLY A 57 -18.79 14.20 -19.59
C GLY A 57 -17.53 15.07 -19.69
N ARG A 58 -16.90 15.38 -18.55
CA ARG A 58 -15.64 16.12 -18.48
C ARG A 58 -14.48 15.14 -18.48
N GLU A 59 -13.35 15.57 -19.02
CA GLU A 59 -12.11 14.80 -18.91
C GLU A 59 -11.69 14.73 -17.42
N PRO A 60 -11.55 13.53 -16.83
CA PRO A 60 -11.24 13.41 -15.41
C PRO A 60 -9.78 13.84 -15.15
N ALA A 61 -9.62 14.99 -14.50
CA ALA A 61 -8.33 15.48 -14.01
C ALA A 61 -8.40 15.65 -12.50
N PHE A 62 -7.52 14.98 -11.76
CA PHE A 62 -7.52 15.07 -10.30
C PHE A 62 -7.05 16.46 -9.85
N THR A 63 -7.95 17.21 -9.21
CA THR A 63 -7.62 18.49 -8.58
C THR A 63 -7.75 18.35 -7.06
N ALA A 64 -6.64 18.49 -6.35
CA ALA A 64 -6.59 18.40 -4.88
C ALA A 64 -7.25 19.61 -4.20
N THR A 65 -7.11 20.79 -4.80
CA THR A 65 -7.52 22.07 -4.21
C THR A 65 -9.03 22.26 -4.28
N GLY A 66 -9.69 22.44 -3.14
CA GLY A 66 -11.13 22.71 -3.07
C GLY A 66 -12.02 21.50 -3.39
N ASN A 67 -11.47 20.29 -3.41
CA ASN A 67 -12.22 19.09 -3.72
C ASN A 67 -13.17 18.67 -2.58
N PRO A 68 -14.49 18.64 -2.78
CA PRO A 68 -15.46 18.29 -1.75
C PRO A 68 -15.45 16.80 -1.38
N HIS A 69 -14.86 15.93 -2.21
CA HIS A 69 -14.78 14.49 -1.99
C HIS A 69 -13.56 14.06 -1.17
N LEU A 70 -12.61 14.96 -0.91
CA LEU A 70 -11.42 14.65 -0.12
C LEU A 70 -11.66 14.85 1.38
N PRO A 71 -11.12 13.97 2.24
CA PRO A 71 -11.32 14.06 3.69
C PRO A 71 -10.57 15.23 4.35
N ARG A 72 -9.55 15.82 3.71
CA ARG A 72 -8.80 16.98 4.19
C ARG A 72 -8.15 17.73 3.01
N PRO A 73 -7.88 19.04 3.11
CA PRO A 73 -7.03 19.72 2.13
C PRO A 73 -5.63 19.09 2.12
N LEU A 74 -5.10 18.89 0.92
CA LEU A 74 -3.72 18.43 0.75
C LEU A 74 -2.76 19.61 1.01
N PRO A 75 -1.60 19.38 1.67
CA PRO A 75 -0.63 20.45 1.97
C PRO A 75 0.03 21.04 0.73
N THR A 76 0.04 20.27 -0.36
CA THR A 76 0.69 20.60 -1.63
C THR A 76 -0.16 20.09 -2.78
N ASP A 77 -0.11 20.84 -3.85
CA ASP A 77 -0.48 20.52 -5.22
C ASP A 77 0.59 19.56 -5.79
N VAL A 78 0.37 18.26 -5.56
CA VAL A 78 1.29 17.19 -5.99
C VAL A 78 1.18 16.89 -7.49
N TRP A 79 0.09 17.33 -8.11
CA TRP A 79 -0.17 17.22 -9.55
C TRP A 79 -0.13 18.61 -10.20
N PRO A 80 0.52 18.76 -11.37
CA PRO A 80 0.54 20.00 -12.14
C PRO A 80 -0.79 20.34 -12.80
#